data_AF-Q5ARG5-F1
#
_entry.id   AF-Q5ARG5-F1
#
_cell.length_a   1.000
_cell.length_b   1.000
_cell.length_c   1.000
_cell.angle_alpha   90.00
_cell.angle_beta   90.00
_cell.angle_gamma   90.00
#
_symmetry.space_group_name_H-M   'P 1'
#
loop_
_entity.id
_entity.type
_entity.pdbx_description
1 polymer ?
#
loop_
_entity_poly.entity_id
_entity_poly.type
_entity_poly.pdbx_seq_one_letter_code
_entity_poly.pdbx_strand_id
1 'polypeptide(L)'
;MVVISRFRSLWGVEPGPQQSEWKQKFVEWKAHGYGTVLSGIEIDFAGMSPEELQLLRSICDEYSSYAASNRSSLFSSWPKYIGRRPPGLTTDDHAEFFRSQLRLASILKPVRVNAQSGADHFSWDDSVAFYKKALQVEKEEGFDGRVCHETHRNRSLFNPYAADYILQKVPELTITADISHWVVVCERLLDRNEEDQDILKRVIPHVGHIHTRMGTTQASQCPEPLNQAFAEERAFFEKFWLDIVKHKQQTDSNGRLTFVPEYGPFPYHPIGTAQSHGDLADSEGARLEKLFKSAVGQ
;
A
#
# COMPACT_ATOMS: atom_id res chain seq x y z
N MET A 1 -3.79 13.26 19.09
CA MET A 1 -3.20 13.59 17.78
C MET A 1 -2.99 12.29 17.03
N VAL A 2 -3.39 12.25 15.76
CA VAL A 2 -3.30 11.04 14.94
C VAL A 2 -1.85 10.56 14.95
N VAL A 3 -1.67 9.27 15.21
CA VAL A 3 -0.36 8.64 15.22
C VAL A 3 0.04 8.36 13.77
N ILE A 4 1.08 9.04 13.29
CA ILE A 4 1.69 8.76 11.99
C ILE A 4 2.72 7.64 12.15
N SER A 5 2.57 6.57 11.38
CA SER A 5 3.51 5.44 11.42
C SER A 5 4.06 5.08 10.04
N ARG A 6 5.38 5.07 9.94
CA ARG A 6 6.12 4.88 8.69
C ARG A 6 6.64 3.44 8.57
N PHE A 7 6.43 2.78 7.44
CA PHE A 7 6.91 1.42 7.24
C PHE A 7 7.82 1.33 6.02
N ARG A 8 8.69 0.33 6.02
CA ARG A 8 9.60 0.02 4.92
C ARG A 8 9.15 -1.25 4.20
N SER A 9 8.92 -1.15 2.89
CA SER A 9 8.59 -2.33 2.08
C SER A 9 9.81 -3.23 1.84
N LEU A 10 9.59 -4.54 1.93
CA LEU A 10 10.52 -5.59 1.48
C LEU A 10 10.49 -5.81 -0.04
N TRP A 11 9.65 -5.08 -0.77
CA TRP A 11 9.55 -5.23 -2.21
C TRP A 11 10.89 -4.97 -2.92
N GLY A 12 11.33 -5.97 -3.70
CA GLY A 12 12.63 -5.96 -4.38
C GLY A 12 13.81 -6.43 -3.52
N VAL A 13 13.56 -6.88 -2.29
CA VAL A 13 14.56 -7.49 -1.41
C VAL A 13 14.28 -8.99 -1.33
N GLU A 14 15.19 -9.81 -1.86
CA GLU A 14 15.09 -11.26 -1.72
C GLU A 14 15.31 -11.68 -0.26
N PRO A 15 14.59 -12.69 0.26
CA PRO A 15 14.75 -13.15 1.64
C PRO A 15 16.13 -13.77 1.91
N GLY A 16 16.72 -14.41 0.90
CA GLY A 16 17.90 -15.24 1.05
C GLY A 16 17.63 -16.55 1.82
N PRO A 17 18.63 -17.45 1.91
CA PRO A 17 18.48 -18.72 2.61
C PRO A 17 18.11 -18.51 4.08
N GLN A 18 17.06 -19.17 4.54
CA GLN A 18 16.56 -19.01 5.92
C GLN A 18 16.30 -17.53 6.29
N GLN A 19 15.96 -16.68 5.32
CA GLN A 19 15.66 -15.26 5.49
C GLN A 19 16.84 -14.41 6.00
N SER A 20 18.08 -14.85 5.74
CA SER A 20 19.30 -14.18 6.20
C SER A 20 19.44 -12.74 5.70
N GLU A 21 19.04 -12.46 4.46
CA GLU A 21 19.15 -11.13 3.86
C GLU A 21 18.14 -10.16 4.47
N TRP A 22 16.90 -10.62 4.70
CA TRP A 22 15.91 -9.82 5.43
C TRP A 22 16.35 -9.54 6.87
N LYS A 23 16.96 -10.50 7.55
CA LYS A 23 17.52 -10.28 8.90
C LYS A 23 18.58 -9.17 8.91
N GLN A 24 19.48 -9.16 7.92
CA GLN A 24 20.47 -8.09 7.77
C GLN A 24 19.78 -6.73 7.50
N LYS A 25 18.80 -6.69 6.60
CA LYS A 25 18.04 -5.46 6.29
C LYS A 25 17.27 -4.92 7.49
N PHE A 26 16.71 -5.78 8.33
CA PHE A 26 16.05 -5.35 9.55
C PHE A 26 16.99 -4.62 10.51
N VAL A 27 18.25 -5.05 10.60
CA VAL A 27 19.29 -4.34 11.37
C VAL A 27 19.66 -3.01 10.72
N GLU A 28 19.89 -3.00 9.40
CA GLU A 28 20.21 -1.80 8.62
C GLU A 28 19.11 -0.73 8.76
N TRP A 29 17.85 -1.09 8.55
CA TRP A 29 16.73 -0.16 8.58
C TRP A 29 16.41 0.40 9.96
N LYS A 30 16.84 -0.26 11.04
CA LYS A 30 16.80 0.37 12.37
C LYS A 30 17.62 1.67 12.40
N ALA A 31 18.77 1.71 11.73
CA ALA A 31 19.59 2.92 11.62
C ALA A 31 18.90 4.04 10.82
N HIS A 32 18.01 3.68 9.88
CA HIS A 32 17.17 4.63 9.13
C HIS A 32 15.87 5.02 9.85
N GLY A 33 15.71 4.62 11.11
CA GLY A 33 14.55 4.98 11.93
C GLY A 33 13.32 4.09 11.73
N TYR A 34 13.48 2.88 11.21
CA TYR A 34 12.39 1.89 11.11
C TYR A 34 12.32 0.94 12.32
N GLY A 35 13.11 1.18 13.36
CA GLY A 35 13.19 0.35 14.58
C GLY A 35 12.34 0.79 15.77
N THR A 36 11.38 1.69 15.59
CA THR A 36 10.54 2.23 16.67
C THR A 36 9.18 1.55 16.72
N VAL A 37 8.42 1.73 17.81
CA VAL A 37 7.02 1.27 17.92
C VAL A 37 6.08 1.95 16.92
N LEU A 38 6.51 3.07 16.33
CA LEU A 38 5.77 3.83 15.32
C LEU A 38 6.26 3.55 13.90
N SER A 39 7.14 2.56 13.73
CA SER A 39 7.69 2.22 12.43
C SER A 39 7.76 0.73 12.22
N GLY A 40 7.70 0.29 10.97
CA GLY A 40 7.49 -1.12 10.67
C GLY A 40 8.06 -1.58 9.35
N ILE A 41 7.76 -2.83 9.02
CA ILE A 41 8.05 -3.42 7.71
C ILE A 41 6.76 -3.83 7.02
N GLU A 42 6.74 -3.72 5.71
CA GLU A 42 5.68 -4.28 4.88
C GLU A 42 6.24 -5.48 4.12
N ILE A 43 5.58 -6.62 4.34
CA ILE A 43 6.02 -7.93 3.91
C ILE A 43 5.12 -8.40 2.77
N ASP A 44 5.66 -8.47 1.55
CA ASP A 44 5.06 -9.28 0.49
C ASP A 44 5.48 -10.74 0.70
N PHE A 45 4.54 -11.54 1.17
CA PHE A 45 4.78 -12.95 1.48
C PHE A 45 4.34 -13.91 0.37
N ALA A 46 3.97 -13.40 -0.81
CA ALA A 46 3.40 -14.25 -1.84
C ALA A 46 4.39 -15.35 -2.27
N GLY A 47 3.92 -16.59 -2.22
CA GLY A 47 4.70 -17.79 -2.53
C GLY A 47 5.40 -18.44 -1.32
N MET A 48 5.34 -17.84 -0.12
CA MET A 48 5.96 -18.42 1.08
C MET A 48 5.11 -19.55 1.69
N SER A 49 5.77 -20.57 2.22
CA SER A 49 5.13 -21.66 2.97
C SER A 49 4.77 -21.25 4.40
N PRO A 50 3.85 -21.96 5.08
CA PRO A 50 3.56 -21.73 6.49
C PRO A 50 4.81 -21.79 7.39
N GLU A 51 5.76 -22.68 7.11
CA GLU A 51 7.02 -22.83 7.86
C GLU A 51 7.92 -21.60 7.67
N GLU A 52 8.02 -21.09 6.44
CA GLU A 52 8.76 -19.86 6.16
C GLU A 52 8.10 -18.65 6.85
N LEU A 53 6.77 -18.59 6.87
CA LEU A 53 6.05 -17.53 7.59
C LEU A 53 6.24 -17.61 9.10
N GLN A 54 6.30 -18.81 9.68
CA GLN A 54 6.59 -19.00 11.09
C GLN A 54 8.02 -18.57 11.44
N LEU A 55 8.99 -18.89 10.59
CA LEU A 55 10.36 -18.39 10.72
C LEU A 55 10.42 -16.86 10.61
N LEU A 56 9.68 -16.27 9.67
CA LEU A 56 9.64 -14.82 9.54
C LEU A 56 9.02 -14.16 10.76
N ARG A 57 7.95 -14.75 11.29
CA ARG A 57 7.30 -14.29 12.52
C ARG A 57 8.28 -14.32 13.70
N SER A 58 9.03 -15.41 13.88
CA SER A 58 10.03 -15.51 14.95
C SER A 58 11.16 -14.50 14.79
N ILE A 59 11.64 -14.27 13.56
CA ILE A 59 12.60 -13.20 13.28
C ILE A 59 12.00 -11.84 13.65
N CYS A 60 10.76 -11.54 13.26
CA CYS A 60 10.10 -10.29 13.64
C CYS A 60 9.98 -10.14 15.17
N ASP A 61 9.72 -11.24 15.90
CA ASP A 61 9.69 -11.26 17.37
C ASP A 61 11.05 -10.95 18.02
N GLU A 62 12.16 -11.41 17.44
CA GLU A 62 13.53 -11.05 17.89
C GLU A 62 13.77 -9.53 17.80
N TYR A 63 13.16 -8.87 16.82
CA TYR A 63 13.25 -7.44 16.61
C TYR A 63 11.95 -6.76 17.06
N SER A 64 11.70 -6.71 18.38
CA SER A 64 10.48 -6.25 19.08
C SER A 64 9.70 -5.07 18.45
N SER A 65 10.35 -4.13 17.76
CA SER A 65 9.69 -3.13 16.94
C SER A 65 8.82 -3.75 15.84
N TYR A 66 9.40 -4.59 14.97
CA TYR A 66 8.72 -5.22 13.84
C TYR A 66 7.67 -6.25 14.26
N ALA A 67 7.81 -6.80 15.47
CA ALA A 67 6.81 -7.69 16.04
C ALA A 67 5.44 -7.01 16.19
N ALA A 68 5.47 -5.76 16.65
CA ALA A 68 4.31 -4.93 16.93
C ALA A 68 3.87 -4.06 15.73
N SER A 69 4.62 -4.09 14.62
CA SER A 69 4.44 -3.17 13.49
C SER A 69 4.78 -3.81 12.14
N ASN A 70 4.46 -5.08 11.91
CA ASN A 70 4.50 -5.62 10.55
C ASN A 70 3.17 -5.40 9.82
N ARG A 71 3.27 -5.15 8.52
CA ARG A 71 2.18 -5.21 7.56
C ARG A 71 2.43 -6.34 6.60
N SER A 72 1.35 -6.90 6.06
CA SER A 72 1.42 -7.91 5.02
C SER A 72 0.75 -7.42 3.75
N SER A 73 1.42 -7.61 2.62
CA SER A 73 0.88 -7.40 1.29
C SER A 73 0.47 -8.74 0.70
N LEU A 74 -0.75 -8.82 0.16
CA LEU A 74 -1.29 -10.03 -0.43
C LEU A 74 -2.07 -9.74 -1.72
N PHE A 75 -2.48 -10.82 -2.39
CA PHE A 75 -3.22 -10.76 -3.64
C PHE A 75 -4.52 -11.55 -3.53
N SER A 76 -5.59 -11.11 -4.19
CA SER A 76 -6.80 -11.94 -4.33
C SER A 76 -6.71 -12.93 -5.50
N SER A 77 -5.72 -12.79 -6.38
CA SER A 77 -5.40 -13.73 -7.47
C SER A 77 -4.09 -13.31 -8.15
N TRP A 78 -3.51 -14.18 -8.99
CA TRP A 78 -2.34 -13.89 -9.82
C TRP A 78 -1.20 -13.20 -9.04
N PRO A 79 -0.63 -13.91 -8.03
CA PRO A 79 0.34 -13.33 -7.11
C PRO A 79 1.58 -12.82 -7.85
N LYS A 80 2.04 -11.63 -7.48
CA LYS A 80 3.22 -10.96 -8.06
C LYS A 80 3.19 -10.78 -9.59
N TYR A 81 2.04 -11.03 -10.23
CA TYR A 81 1.88 -10.99 -11.69
C TYR A 81 2.84 -11.92 -12.45
N ILE A 82 3.27 -13.00 -11.80
CA ILE A 82 4.21 -13.97 -12.38
C ILE A 82 3.46 -14.89 -13.35
N GLY A 83 4.06 -15.10 -14.52
CA GLY A 83 3.50 -15.97 -15.56
C GLY A 83 2.27 -15.37 -16.26
N ARG A 84 1.59 -16.20 -17.05
CA ARG A 84 0.38 -15.77 -17.76
C ARG A 84 -0.75 -15.56 -16.77
N ARG A 85 -1.53 -14.49 -16.97
CA ARG A 85 -2.75 -14.25 -16.21
C ARG A 85 -3.70 -15.44 -16.35
N PRO A 86 -4.16 -16.06 -15.25
CA PRO A 86 -5.11 -17.15 -15.32
C PRO A 86 -6.44 -16.67 -15.94
N PRO A 87 -6.97 -17.36 -16.97
CA PRO A 87 -8.23 -16.97 -17.59
C PRO A 87 -9.42 -17.46 -16.77
N GLY A 88 -10.54 -16.74 -16.87
CA GLY A 88 -11.85 -17.22 -16.38
C GLY A 88 -12.04 -17.23 -14.86
N LEU A 89 -11.15 -16.63 -14.09
CA LEU A 89 -11.34 -16.50 -12.64
C LEU A 89 -12.55 -15.60 -12.33
N THR A 90 -13.45 -16.10 -11.50
CA THR A 90 -14.67 -15.42 -11.06
C THR A 90 -14.43 -14.59 -9.79
N THR A 91 -15.45 -13.81 -9.39
CA THR A 91 -15.42 -13.11 -8.09
C THR A 91 -15.32 -14.08 -6.91
N ASP A 92 -15.90 -15.29 -7.02
CA ASP A 92 -15.83 -16.32 -5.99
C ASP A 92 -14.44 -16.95 -5.90
N ASP A 93 -13.80 -17.23 -7.05
CA ASP A 93 -12.42 -17.74 -7.07
C ASP A 93 -11.45 -16.73 -6.41
N HIS A 94 -11.64 -15.44 -6.69
CA HIS A 94 -10.88 -14.38 -6.06
C HIS A 94 -11.12 -14.31 -4.54
N ALA A 95 -12.37 -14.46 -4.09
CA ALA A 95 -12.72 -14.42 -2.67
C ALA A 95 -12.13 -15.62 -1.90
N GLU A 96 -12.17 -16.82 -2.48
CA GLU A 96 -11.60 -18.01 -1.86
C GLU A 96 -10.06 -17.95 -1.82
N PHE A 97 -9.42 -17.50 -2.90
CA PHE A 97 -7.97 -17.29 -2.86
C PHE A 97 -7.59 -16.22 -1.83
N PHE A 98 -8.32 -15.10 -1.78
CA PHE A 98 -8.12 -14.05 -0.77
C PHE A 98 -8.25 -14.59 0.67
N ARG A 99 -9.27 -15.43 0.94
CA ARG A 99 -9.41 -16.12 2.23
C ARG A 99 -8.18 -16.95 2.59
N SER A 100 -7.67 -17.74 1.65
CA SER A 100 -6.46 -18.53 1.86
C SER A 100 -5.25 -17.65 2.21
N GLN A 101 -5.12 -16.48 1.57
CA GLN A 101 -4.03 -15.55 1.85
C GLN A 101 -4.18 -14.88 3.21
N LEU A 102 -5.39 -14.54 3.66
CA LEU A 102 -5.62 -14.02 5.01
C LEU A 102 -5.25 -15.05 6.10
N ARG A 103 -5.55 -16.34 5.87
CA ARG A 103 -5.12 -17.41 6.77
C ARG A 103 -3.60 -17.49 6.90
N LEU A 104 -2.87 -17.39 5.79
CA LEU A 104 -1.41 -17.32 5.81
C LEU A 104 -0.92 -16.04 6.52
N ALA A 105 -1.50 -14.89 6.20
CA ALA A 105 -1.15 -13.61 6.83
C ALA A 105 -1.35 -13.64 8.36
N SER A 106 -2.31 -14.42 8.87
CA SER A 106 -2.55 -14.56 10.31
C SER A 106 -1.32 -15.05 11.10
N ILE A 107 -0.43 -15.83 10.46
CA ILE A 107 0.84 -16.30 11.04
C ILE A 107 1.74 -15.12 11.39
N LEU A 108 1.77 -14.08 10.53
CA LEU A 108 2.61 -12.89 10.73
C LEU A 108 2.03 -11.91 11.77
N LYS A 109 0.73 -12.03 12.08
CA LYS A 109 -0.02 -11.14 12.98
C LYS A 109 0.11 -9.66 12.59
N PRO A 110 -0.24 -9.29 11.34
CA PRO A 110 -0.02 -7.94 10.87
C PRO A 110 -0.96 -6.94 11.52
N VAL A 111 -0.48 -5.72 11.67
CA VAL A 111 -1.28 -4.61 12.20
C VAL A 111 -2.28 -4.06 11.20
N ARG A 112 -2.00 -4.25 9.91
CA ARG A 112 -2.78 -3.86 8.74
C ARG A 112 -2.38 -4.78 7.58
N VAL A 113 -3.28 -5.01 6.64
CA VAL A 113 -3.00 -5.80 5.43
C VAL A 113 -3.22 -4.89 4.22
N ASN A 114 -2.26 -4.84 3.31
CA ASN A 114 -2.45 -4.28 1.99
C ASN A 114 -2.89 -5.39 1.03
N ALA A 115 -3.96 -5.17 0.24
CA ALA A 115 -4.53 -6.18 -0.62
C ALA A 115 -4.66 -5.70 -2.07
N GLN A 116 -3.83 -6.26 -2.96
CA GLN A 116 -4.01 -6.12 -4.41
C GLN A 116 -5.10 -7.09 -4.87
N SER A 117 -6.31 -6.55 -5.01
CA SER A 117 -7.54 -7.34 -4.95
C SER A 117 -8.51 -7.03 -6.09
N GLY A 118 -9.35 -8.02 -6.43
CA GLY A 118 -10.18 -7.97 -7.61
C GLY A 118 -9.37 -8.05 -8.91
N ALA A 119 -10.02 -7.68 -10.01
CA ALA A 119 -9.46 -7.66 -11.35
C ALA A 119 -9.95 -6.42 -12.10
N ASP A 120 -9.09 -5.89 -12.96
CA ASP A 120 -9.36 -4.77 -13.89
C ASP A 120 -10.33 -5.13 -15.04
N HIS A 121 -10.50 -6.40 -15.39
CA HIS A 121 -11.48 -6.85 -16.40
C HIS A 121 -12.86 -7.17 -15.83
N PHE A 122 -13.04 -7.13 -14.50
CA PHE A 122 -14.37 -7.26 -13.90
C PHE A 122 -15.23 -6.07 -14.31
N SER A 123 -16.53 -6.31 -14.52
CA SER A 123 -17.47 -5.18 -14.55
C SER A 123 -17.46 -4.48 -13.19
N TRP A 124 -17.84 -3.21 -13.14
CA TRP A 124 -17.85 -2.48 -11.87
C TRP A 124 -18.80 -3.12 -10.85
N ASP A 125 -19.92 -3.70 -11.31
CA ASP A 125 -20.85 -4.43 -10.45
C ASP A 125 -20.26 -5.77 -9.95
N ASP A 126 -19.47 -6.47 -10.77
CA ASP A 126 -18.71 -7.65 -10.31
C ASP A 126 -17.67 -7.26 -9.26
N SER A 127 -16.99 -6.12 -9.44
CA SER A 127 -16.07 -5.59 -8.43
C SER A 127 -16.79 -5.25 -7.13
N VAL A 128 -17.98 -4.62 -7.20
CA VAL A 128 -18.82 -4.37 -6.02
C VAL A 128 -19.21 -5.68 -5.33
N ALA A 129 -19.64 -6.69 -6.10
CA ALA A 129 -19.98 -8.01 -5.58
C ALA A 129 -18.78 -8.68 -4.91
N PHE A 130 -17.59 -8.60 -5.53
CA PHE A 130 -16.34 -9.10 -4.96
C PHE A 130 -16.01 -8.40 -3.64
N TYR A 131 -16.04 -7.07 -3.57
CA TYR A 131 -15.67 -6.35 -2.34
C TYR A 131 -16.65 -6.59 -1.19
N LYS A 132 -17.96 -6.76 -1.48
CA LYS A 132 -18.92 -7.19 -0.46
C LYS A 132 -18.58 -8.57 0.11
N LYS A 133 -18.17 -9.52 -0.74
CA LYS A 133 -17.69 -10.85 -0.31
C LYS A 133 -16.36 -10.74 0.45
N ALA A 134 -15.43 -9.90 -0.01
CA ALA A 134 -14.14 -9.70 0.64
C ALA A 134 -14.29 -9.18 2.07
N LEU A 135 -15.15 -8.18 2.30
CA LEU A 135 -15.46 -7.68 3.65
C LEU A 135 -16.06 -8.78 4.56
N GLN A 136 -16.90 -9.66 4.01
CA GLN A 136 -17.39 -10.82 4.75
C GLN A 136 -16.24 -11.77 5.12
N VAL A 137 -15.37 -12.10 4.17
CA VAL A 137 -14.20 -12.96 4.39
C VAL A 137 -13.28 -12.36 5.44
N GLU A 138 -13.02 -11.05 5.39
CA GLU A 138 -12.21 -10.35 6.39
C GLU A 138 -12.77 -10.52 7.79
N LYS A 139 -14.09 -10.33 7.96
CA LYS A 139 -14.75 -10.53 9.24
C LYS A 139 -14.62 -11.96 9.74
N GLU A 140 -14.86 -12.94 8.87
CA GLU A 140 -14.81 -14.36 9.21
C GLU A 140 -13.40 -14.83 9.59
N GLU A 141 -12.37 -14.34 8.91
CA GLU A 141 -10.97 -14.66 9.19
C GLU A 141 -10.36 -13.73 10.28
N GLY A 142 -11.18 -12.86 10.90
CA GLY A 142 -10.80 -12.01 12.03
C GLY A 142 -10.02 -10.74 11.66
N PHE A 143 -9.99 -10.34 10.39
CA PHE A 143 -9.31 -9.16 9.85
C PHE A 143 -10.21 -7.92 9.67
N ASP A 144 -11.43 -7.93 10.21
CA ASP A 144 -12.38 -6.81 10.14
C ASP A 144 -11.71 -5.46 10.44
N GLY A 145 -11.86 -4.50 9.53
CA GLY A 145 -11.27 -3.16 9.62
C GLY A 145 -9.74 -3.08 9.54
N ARG A 146 -9.02 -4.18 9.26
CA ARG A 146 -7.55 -4.22 9.16
C ARG A 146 -7.03 -4.33 7.72
N VAL A 147 -7.86 -4.75 6.77
CA VAL A 147 -7.47 -4.80 5.36
C VAL A 147 -7.67 -3.44 4.69
N CYS A 148 -6.75 -3.10 3.80
CA CYS A 148 -6.77 -1.92 2.96
C CYS A 148 -6.55 -2.38 1.52
N HIS A 149 -7.54 -2.19 0.65
CA HIS A 149 -7.46 -2.64 -0.74
C HIS A 149 -6.76 -1.58 -1.60
N GLU A 150 -5.71 -1.99 -2.30
CA GLU A 150 -4.84 -1.06 -3.01
C GLU A 150 -5.45 -0.53 -4.30
N THR A 151 -5.29 0.77 -4.54
CA THR A 151 -5.55 1.42 -5.82
C THR A 151 -4.47 1.06 -6.84
N HIS A 152 -4.45 -0.21 -7.29
CA HIS A 152 -3.36 -0.75 -8.10
C HIS A 152 -3.80 -1.11 -9.53
N ARG A 153 -2.89 -1.00 -10.51
CA ARG A 153 -3.13 -1.50 -11.88
C ARG A 153 -3.39 -3.01 -11.88
N ASN A 154 -4.08 -3.55 -12.88
CA ASN A 154 -4.54 -4.95 -12.93
C ASN A 154 -5.62 -5.34 -11.89
N ARG A 155 -6.02 -4.43 -10.99
CA ARG A 155 -6.98 -4.67 -9.90
C ARG A 155 -8.23 -3.83 -10.07
N SER A 156 -9.27 -4.10 -9.30
CA SER A 156 -10.57 -3.44 -9.53
C SER A 156 -10.56 -1.93 -9.24
N LEU A 157 -9.65 -1.46 -8.38
CA LEU A 157 -9.48 -0.04 -8.05
C LEU A 157 -8.42 0.67 -8.93
N PHE A 158 -8.15 0.18 -10.15
CA PHE A 158 -7.03 0.66 -10.98
C PHE A 158 -7.16 2.09 -11.53
N ASN A 159 -8.36 2.66 -11.54
CA ASN A 159 -8.62 4.02 -12.02
C ASN A 159 -9.61 4.75 -11.09
N PRO A 160 -9.59 6.09 -11.06
CA PRO A 160 -10.37 6.88 -10.10
C PRO A 160 -11.88 6.68 -10.26
N TYR A 161 -12.37 6.52 -11.49
CA TYR A 161 -13.82 6.39 -11.77
C TYR A 161 -14.39 5.06 -11.30
N ALA A 162 -13.67 3.95 -11.57
CA ALA A 162 -14.05 2.64 -11.05
C ALA A 162 -14.01 2.61 -9.53
N ALA A 163 -12.94 3.16 -8.94
CA ALA A 163 -12.82 3.23 -7.48
C ALA A 163 -13.96 4.05 -6.84
N ASP A 164 -14.27 5.23 -7.40
CA ASP A 164 -15.38 6.06 -6.91
C ASP A 164 -16.74 5.35 -7.00
N TYR A 165 -17.03 4.70 -8.13
CA TYR A 165 -18.26 3.90 -8.28
C TYR A 165 -18.35 2.80 -7.23
N ILE A 166 -17.26 2.05 -7.03
CA ILE A 166 -17.20 0.94 -6.07
C ILE A 166 -17.37 1.45 -4.64
N LEU A 167 -16.66 2.50 -4.24
CA LEU A 167 -16.69 3.05 -2.89
C LEU A 167 -18.07 3.62 -2.51
N GLN A 168 -18.79 4.22 -3.47
CA GLN A 168 -20.17 4.65 -3.24
C GLN A 168 -21.14 3.48 -3.00
N LYS A 169 -20.85 2.29 -3.54
CA LYS A 169 -21.67 1.08 -3.38
C LYS A 169 -21.21 0.16 -2.24
N VAL A 170 -19.99 0.35 -1.77
CA VAL A 170 -19.35 -0.38 -0.67
C VAL A 170 -18.66 0.64 0.26
N PRO A 171 -19.42 1.49 0.96
CA PRO A 171 -18.87 2.61 1.73
C PRO A 171 -17.99 2.17 2.91
N GLU A 172 -18.08 0.92 3.35
CA GLU A 172 -17.26 0.33 4.41
C GLU A 172 -15.86 -0.06 3.91
N LEU A 173 -15.65 -0.11 2.59
CA LEU A 173 -14.37 -0.51 2.01
C LEU A 173 -13.27 0.47 2.40
N THR A 174 -12.21 -0.06 2.99
CA THR A 174 -11.00 0.69 3.32
C THR A 174 -9.95 0.45 2.24
N ILE A 175 -9.25 1.51 1.83
CA ILE A 175 -8.26 1.44 0.75
C ILE A 175 -6.83 1.74 1.21
N THR A 176 -5.87 1.17 0.48
CA THR A 176 -4.50 1.69 0.40
C THR A 176 -4.45 2.66 -0.77
N ALA A 177 -4.23 3.93 -0.49
CA ALA A 177 -4.11 4.96 -1.51
C ALA A 177 -2.68 4.96 -2.09
N ASP A 178 -2.54 4.35 -3.27
CA ASP A 178 -1.43 4.55 -4.20
C ASP A 178 -1.97 5.21 -5.48
N ILE A 179 -2.14 6.53 -5.43
CA ILE A 179 -2.71 7.27 -6.57
C ILE A 179 -1.70 7.45 -7.72
N SER A 180 -0.45 6.97 -7.58
CA SER A 180 0.53 7.00 -8.67
C SER A 180 0.09 6.12 -9.85
N HIS A 181 -0.67 5.06 -9.56
CA HIS A 181 -1.31 4.23 -10.58
C HIS A 181 -2.37 4.99 -11.35
N TRP A 182 -3.17 5.81 -10.67
CA TRP A 182 -4.23 6.57 -11.32
C TRP A 182 -3.67 7.66 -12.23
N VAL A 183 -2.66 8.39 -11.76
CA VAL A 183 -2.00 9.46 -12.55
C VAL A 183 -1.49 8.92 -13.89
N VAL A 184 -0.82 7.76 -13.90
CA VAL A 184 -0.34 7.16 -15.16
C VAL A 184 -1.46 6.58 -16.02
N VAL A 185 -2.48 5.95 -15.43
CA VAL A 185 -3.66 5.44 -16.18
C VAL A 185 -4.43 6.57 -16.85
N CYS A 186 -4.47 7.72 -16.21
CA CYS A 186 -5.20 8.90 -16.63
C CYS A 186 -4.41 9.85 -17.53
N GLU A 187 -3.10 9.62 -17.65
CA GLU A 187 -2.12 10.49 -18.34
C GLU A 187 -2.18 11.96 -17.89
N ARG A 188 -2.61 12.22 -16.66
CA ARG A 188 -2.72 13.57 -16.08
C ARG A 188 -2.70 13.52 -14.55
N LEU A 189 -2.39 14.66 -13.94
CA LEU A 189 -2.65 14.88 -12.52
C LEU A 189 -4.16 15.05 -12.30
N LEU A 190 -4.66 14.54 -11.18
CA LEU A 190 -6.11 14.49 -10.89
C LEU A 190 -6.62 15.76 -10.21
N ASP A 191 -5.96 16.89 -10.48
CA ASP A 191 -6.32 18.24 -10.05
C ASP A 191 -6.61 19.18 -11.25
N ARG A 192 -6.67 18.62 -12.47
CA ARG A 192 -6.86 19.38 -13.71
C ARG A 192 -8.31 19.75 -14.02
N ASN A 193 -9.28 19.06 -13.42
CA ASN A 193 -10.70 19.34 -13.58
C ASN A 193 -11.44 19.15 -12.24
N GLU A 194 -12.70 19.57 -12.17
CA GLU A 194 -13.49 19.53 -10.94
C GLU A 194 -13.94 18.10 -10.61
N GLU A 195 -14.24 17.30 -11.63
CA GLU A 195 -14.73 15.92 -11.47
C GLU A 195 -13.69 15.03 -10.77
N ASP A 196 -12.42 15.10 -11.19
CA ASP A 196 -11.32 14.37 -10.60
C ASP A 196 -11.07 14.84 -9.16
N GLN A 197 -11.12 16.15 -8.91
CA GLN A 197 -10.97 16.70 -7.56
C GLN A 197 -12.08 16.24 -6.62
N ASP A 198 -13.32 16.15 -7.11
CA ASP A 198 -14.44 15.68 -6.33
C ASP A 198 -14.36 14.18 -6.04
N ILE A 199 -13.83 13.38 -6.97
CA ILE A 199 -13.50 11.98 -6.71
C ILE A 199 -12.44 11.88 -5.60
N LEU A 200 -11.34 12.63 -5.68
CA LEU A 200 -10.30 12.61 -4.64
C LEU A 200 -10.89 12.95 -3.26
N LYS A 201 -11.76 13.97 -3.17
CA LYS A 201 -12.46 14.34 -1.93
C LYS A 201 -13.33 13.19 -1.39
N ARG A 202 -14.04 12.47 -2.26
CA ARG A 202 -14.88 11.33 -1.86
C ARG A 202 -14.07 10.10 -1.45
N VAL A 203 -12.87 9.92 -2.01
CA VAL A 203 -11.99 8.79 -1.71
C VAL A 203 -11.26 8.95 -0.38
N ILE A 204 -10.87 10.18 -0.01
CA ILE A 204 -10.09 10.48 1.21
C ILE A 204 -10.65 9.80 2.49
N PRO A 205 -11.97 9.83 2.79
CA PRO A 205 -12.53 9.16 3.97
C PRO A 205 -12.30 7.65 4.05
N HIS A 206 -12.07 6.99 2.91
CA HIS A 206 -11.85 5.54 2.84
C HIS A 206 -10.39 5.13 3.04
N VAL A 207 -9.47 6.10 3.12
CA VAL A 207 -8.03 5.80 3.16
C VAL A 207 -7.61 5.34 4.56
N GLY A 208 -7.26 4.05 4.67
CA GLY A 208 -6.69 3.46 5.89
C GLY A 208 -5.16 3.38 5.87
N HIS A 209 -4.57 3.41 4.66
CA HIS A 209 -3.15 3.27 4.43
C HIS A 209 -2.72 4.07 3.17
N ILE A 210 -1.47 4.53 3.11
CA ILE A 210 -0.93 5.31 1.99
C ILE A 210 0.36 4.67 1.48
N HIS A 211 0.44 4.39 0.18
CA HIS A 211 1.73 4.24 -0.49
C HIS A 211 2.15 5.61 -1.03
N THR A 212 3.18 6.19 -0.43
CA THR A 212 3.69 7.52 -0.74
C THR A 212 4.81 7.47 -1.77
N ARG A 213 4.61 6.67 -2.82
CA ARG A 213 5.41 6.78 -4.04
C ARG A 213 4.81 7.85 -4.92
N MET A 214 5.66 8.76 -5.40
CA MET A 214 5.27 9.73 -6.42
C MET A 214 5.40 9.09 -7.81
N GLY A 215 4.40 9.30 -8.67
CA GLY A 215 4.48 8.98 -10.11
C GLY A 215 4.59 10.24 -10.97
N THR A 216 4.60 10.04 -12.28
CA THR A 216 4.42 11.06 -13.32
C THR A 216 3.24 10.65 -14.20
N THR A 217 2.82 11.52 -15.11
CA THR A 217 1.76 11.19 -16.09
C THR A 217 2.15 10.05 -17.03
N GLN A 218 3.42 9.65 -17.06
CA GLN A 218 3.96 8.63 -17.97
C GLN A 218 4.56 7.41 -17.26
N ALA A 219 4.70 7.45 -15.92
CA ALA A 219 5.25 6.35 -15.14
C ALA A 219 4.70 6.37 -13.72
N SER A 220 4.36 5.23 -13.12
CA SER A 220 3.92 5.22 -11.72
C SER A 220 5.02 5.42 -10.69
N GLN A 221 6.27 5.59 -11.12
CA GLN A 221 7.38 5.90 -10.23
C GLN A 221 8.20 7.03 -10.83
N CYS A 222 8.29 8.14 -10.11
CA CYS A 222 9.20 9.22 -10.42
C CYS A 222 10.62 8.82 -10.01
N PRO A 223 11.63 9.01 -10.90
CA PRO A 223 13.02 8.70 -10.60
C PRO A 223 13.62 9.61 -9.53
N GLU A 224 13.25 10.89 -9.52
CA GLU A 224 13.88 11.92 -8.67
C GLU A 224 12.83 12.91 -8.14
N PRO A 225 12.04 12.54 -7.11
CA PRO A 225 10.93 13.35 -6.62
C PRO A 225 11.27 14.79 -6.23
N LEU A 226 12.53 15.05 -5.85
CA LEU A 226 13.00 16.39 -5.46
C LEU A 226 13.54 17.23 -6.62
N ASN A 227 13.71 16.65 -7.81
CA ASN A 227 14.11 17.41 -8.99
C ASN A 227 13.05 18.46 -9.33
N GLN A 228 13.47 19.65 -9.72
CA GLN A 228 12.56 20.77 -10.01
C GLN A 228 11.66 20.48 -11.21
N ALA A 229 12.10 19.61 -12.13
CA ALA A 229 11.29 19.16 -13.26
C ALA A 229 9.99 18.46 -12.83
N PHE A 230 9.95 17.85 -11.62
CA PHE A 230 8.78 17.17 -11.07
C PHE A 230 8.09 17.96 -9.95
N ALA A 231 8.31 19.28 -9.88
CA ALA A 231 7.76 20.09 -8.81
C ALA A 231 6.21 20.11 -8.81
N GLU A 232 5.59 20.00 -9.98
CA GLU A 232 4.14 19.97 -10.12
C GLU A 232 3.56 18.65 -9.62
N GLU A 233 4.13 17.51 -10.03
CA GLU A 233 3.79 16.19 -9.49
C GLU A 233 3.96 16.16 -7.98
N ARG A 234 5.12 16.63 -7.48
CA ARG A 234 5.41 16.66 -6.05
C ARG A 234 4.36 17.46 -5.28
N ALA A 235 3.99 18.65 -5.78
CA ALA A 235 2.96 19.47 -5.14
C ALA A 235 1.59 18.77 -5.12
N PHE A 236 1.22 18.10 -6.22
CA PHE A 236 -0.04 17.35 -6.31
C PHE A 236 -0.11 16.20 -5.29
N PHE A 237 0.91 15.32 -5.27
CA PHE A 237 0.93 14.17 -4.37
C PHE A 237 1.00 14.60 -2.90
N GLU A 238 1.85 15.58 -2.57
CA GLU A 238 1.94 16.09 -1.20
C GLU A 238 0.64 16.72 -0.72
N LYS A 239 -0.03 17.51 -1.58
CA LYS A 239 -1.35 18.07 -1.26
C LYS A 239 -2.34 16.96 -0.94
N PHE A 240 -2.44 15.93 -1.80
CA PHE A 240 -3.37 14.82 -1.58
C PHE A 240 -3.08 14.07 -0.28
N TRP A 241 -1.81 13.73 0.00
CA TRP A 241 -1.44 13.05 1.24
C TRP A 241 -1.72 13.91 2.48
N LEU A 242 -1.47 15.22 2.41
CA LEU A 242 -1.79 16.14 3.49
C LEU A 242 -3.30 16.25 3.72
N ASP A 243 -4.11 16.23 2.67
CA ASP A 243 -5.57 16.24 2.78
C ASP A 243 -6.07 14.96 3.50
N ILE A 244 -5.46 13.79 3.23
CA ILE A 244 -5.73 12.54 3.99
C ILE A 244 -5.32 12.68 5.46
N VAL A 245 -4.12 13.18 5.74
CA VAL A 245 -3.62 13.35 7.11
C VAL A 245 -4.53 14.27 7.92
N LYS A 246 -4.92 15.42 7.34
CA LYS A 246 -5.84 16.38 7.96
C LYS A 246 -7.21 15.76 8.20
N HIS A 247 -7.75 15.07 7.21
CA HIS A 247 -9.03 14.38 7.36
C HIS A 247 -8.98 13.38 8.53
N LYS A 248 -7.94 12.53 8.60
CA LYS A 248 -7.79 11.56 9.68
C LYS A 248 -7.62 12.23 11.04
N GLN A 249 -6.86 13.31 11.12
CA GLN A 249 -6.70 14.10 12.35
C GLN A 249 -8.04 14.68 12.83
N GLN A 250 -8.92 15.10 11.91
CA GLN A 250 -10.24 15.65 12.24
C GLN A 250 -11.25 14.57 12.66
N THR A 251 -11.25 13.41 12.01
CA THR A 251 -12.27 12.36 12.21
C THR A 251 -11.88 11.29 13.22
N ASP A 252 -10.58 11.07 13.43
CA ASP A 252 -10.05 10.06 14.35
C ASP A 252 -8.70 10.51 14.92
N SER A 253 -8.74 11.56 15.73
CA SER A 253 -7.55 12.22 16.30
C SER A 253 -6.73 11.36 17.27
N ASN A 254 -7.18 10.15 17.63
CA ASN A 254 -6.41 9.16 18.40
C ASN A 254 -6.08 7.91 17.58
N GLY A 255 -6.50 7.88 16.31
CA GLY A 255 -6.24 6.79 15.39
C GLY A 255 -4.79 6.73 14.94
N ARG A 256 -4.48 5.69 14.19
CA ARG A 256 -3.19 5.51 13.53
C ARG A 256 -3.35 5.58 12.02
N LEU A 257 -2.63 6.48 11.39
CA LEU A 257 -2.45 6.53 9.94
C LEU A 257 -1.08 5.97 9.60
N THR A 258 -1.03 5.14 8.58
CA THR A 258 0.20 4.46 8.21
C THR A 258 0.59 4.73 6.78
N PHE A 259 1.89 4.79 6.49
CA PHE A 259 2.37 5.00 5.13
C PHE A 259 3.65 4.20 4.79
N VAL A 260 3.87 3.96 3.50
CA VAL A 260 5.08 3.37 2.91
C VAL A 260 5.55 4.22 1.75
N PRO A 261 6.79 4.74 1.74
CA PRO A 261 7.45 5.23 0.53
C PRO A 261 7.78 4.03 -0.38
N GLU A 262 6.80 3.55 -1.14
CA GLU A 262 6.87 2.28 -1.88
C GLU A 262 7.66 2.42 -3.20
N TYR A 263 8.94 2.78 -3.13
CA TYR A 263 9.82 2.81 -4.31
C TYR A 263 10.41 1.42 -4.57
N GLY A 264 10.01 0.81 -5.69
CA GLY A 264 10.39 -0.54 -6.07
C GLY A 264 11.51 -0.60 -7.10
N PRO A 265 12.06 -1.81 -7.33
CA PRO A 265 13.13 -2.05 -8.29
C PRO A 265 12.66 -1.92 -9.75
N PHE A 266 13.57 -2.12 -10.71
CA PHE A 266 13.24 -2.27 -12.13
C PHE A 266 12.13 -3.34 -12.32
N PRO A 267 11.14 -3.13 -13.21
CA PRO A 267 11.03 -2.04 -14.20
C PRO A 267 10.39 -0.75 -13.68
N TYR A 268 10.02 -0.67 -12.40
CA TYR A 268 9.43 0.55 -11.83
C TYR A 268 10.49 1.63 -11.58
N HIS A 269 11.67 1.24 -11.09
CA HIS A 269 12.79 2.17 -11.02
C HIS A 269 13.43 2.37 -12.40
N PRO A 270 13.52 3.61 -12.90
CA PRO A 270 14.23 3.88 -14.14
C PRO A 270 15.71 3.53 -14.01
N ILE A 271 16.31 3.08 -15.11
CA ILE A 271 17.76 2.86 -15.19
C ILE A 271 18.49 4.21 -15.26
N GLY A 272 19.71 4.29 -14.70
CA GLY A 272 20.55 5.48 -14.79
C GLY A 272 20.17 6.62 -13.84
N THR A 273 19.35 6.35 -12.82
CA THR A 273 19.07 7.29 -11.73
C THR A 273 20.25 7.40 -10.77
N ALA A 274 20.42 8.57 -10.14
CA ALA A 274 21.52 8.80 -9.20
C ALA A 274 21.35 8.04 -7.87
N GLN A 275 20.11 7.81 -7.45
CA GLN A 275 19.76 7.10 -6.22
C GLN A 275 19.17 5.74 -6.55
N SER A 276 19.42 4.74 -5.71
CA SER A 276 18.68 3.48 -5.81
C SER A 276 17.22 3.68 -5.34
N HIS A 277 16.33 2.77 -5.72
CA HIS A 277 14.97 2.74 -5.15
C HIS A 277 14.98 2.59 -3.62
N GLY A 278 16.02 1.94 -3.08
CA GLY A 278 16.32 1.80 -1.67
C GLY A 278 16.50 3.16 -0.99
N ASP A 279 17.50 3.90 -1.46
CA ASP A 279 17.86 5.23 -0.96
C ASP A 279 16.72 6.23 -1.11
N LEU A 280 15.97 6.12 -2.21
CA LEU A 280 14.86 7.01 -2.47
C LEU A 280 13.72 6.81 -1.47
N ALA A 281 13.34 5.56 -1.19
CA ALA A 281 12.33 5.28 -0.19
C ALA A 281 12.74 5.69 1.23
N ASP A 282 14.02 5.56 1.58
CA ASP A 282 14.51 5.97 2.91
C ASP A 282 14.54 7.50 3.07
N SER A 283 15.03 8.21 2.06
CA SER A 283 15.08 9.68 2.06
C SER A 283 13.68 10.31 2.01
N GLU A 284 12.80 9.85 1.12
CA GLU A 284 11.41 10.30 1.05
C GLU A 284 10.63 9.93 2.31
N GLY A 285 10.87 8.74 2.88
CA GLY A 285 10.24 8.34 4.13
C GLY A 285 10.52 9.30 5.28
N ALA A 286 11.79 9.68 5.47
CA ALA A 286 12.17 10.62 6.52
C ALA A 286 11.61 12.03 6.25
N ARG A 287 11.55 12.45 4.98
CA ARG A 287 11.02 13.77 4.58
C ARG A 287 9.51 13.86 4.79
N LEU A 288 8.77 12.88 4.30
CA LEU A 288 7.31 12.82 4.38
C LEU A 288 6.83 12.59 5.82
N GLU A 289 7.57 11.83 6.63
CA GLU A 289 7.25 11.72 8.06
C GLU A 289 7.26 13.08 8.76
N LYS A 290 8.26 13.93 8.47
CA LYS A 290 8.33 15.30 9.01
C LYS A 290 7.16 16.15 8.50
N LEU A 291 6.84 16.05 7.21
CA LEU A 291 5.73 16.75 6.57
C LEU A 291 4.37 16.38 7.20
N PHE A 292 4.12 15.09 7.41
CA PHE A 292 2.85 14.63 8.01
C PHE A 292 2.76 15.01 9.49
N LYS A 293 3.84 14.88 10.25
CA LYS A 293 3.86 15.28 11.67
C LYS A 293 3.63 16.78 11.86
N SER A 294 4.20 17.63 10.98
CA SER A 294 3.96 19.07 11.06
C SER A 294 2.50 19.45 10.75
N ALA A 295 1.83 18.70 9.88
CA ALA A 295 0.42 18.91 9.56
C ALA A 295 -0.56 18.50 10.67
N VAL A 296 -0.13 17.61 11.58
CA VAL A 296 -0.92 17.14 12.73
C VAL A 296 -0.68 18.00 13.98
N GLY A 297 0.49 18.63 14.09
CA GLY A 297 0.85 19.52 15.20
C GLY A 297 0.41 20.98 15.04
N GLN A 298 -0.27 21.31 13.93
CA GLN A 298 -0.96 22.58 13.68
C GLN A 298 -2.44 22.46 14.06
#